data_AF-A0A0E3Q9F8-F1
#
_entry.id   AF-A0A0E3Q9F8-F1
#
_cell.length_a   1.000
_cell.length_b   1.000
_cell.length_c   1.000
_cell.angle_alpha   90.00
_cell.angle_beta   90.00
_cell.angle_gamma   90.00
#
_symmetry.space_group_name_H-M   'P 1'
#
loop_
_entity.id
_entity.type
_entity.pdbx_description
1 polymer ?
#
loop_
_entity_poly.entity_id
_entity_poly.type
_entity_poly.pdbx_seq_one_letter_code
_entity_poly.pdbx_strand_id
1 'polypeptide(L)'
;MHLSLEPIGIITKVANKSEILIYSDFEQVIRNIVSKIGEGAEKGQKLLVVHKNNNQKQADGHQVQVTKATLLERKGNLLTISKIEANEDSVIDVRLDLTA
;
A
#
# COMPACT_ATOMS: atom_id res chain seq x y z
N MET A 1 2.72 19.37 19.01
CA MET A 1 1.89 18.17 18.79
C MET A 1 2.69 17.21 17.92
N HIS A 2 3.09 16.06 18.47
CA HIS A 2 3.75 15.00 17.70
C HIS A 2 2.69 13.95 17.38
N LEU A 3 2.36 13.80 16.09
CA LEU A 3 1.47 12.76 15.61
C LEU A 3 2.33 11.52 15.31
N SER A 4 2.08 10.43 16.03
CA SER A 4 2.68 9.13 15.75
C SER A 4 1.77 8.37 14.81
N LEU A 5 2.32 7.88 13.69
CA LEU A 5 1.61 7.03 12.74
C LEU A 5 1.96 5.57 13.03
N GLU A 6 0.94 4.78 13.35
CA GLU A 6 1.09 3.34 13.55
C GLU A 6 1.18 2.63 12.18
N PRO A 7 2.15 1.73 11.99
CA PRO A 7 2.27 0.98 10.74
C PRO A 7 1.18 -0.09 10.65
N ILE A 8 0.45 -0.10 9.53
CA ILE A 8 -0.59 -1.10 9.26
C ILE A 8 -0.08 -2.31 8.47
N GLY A 9 1.17 -2.26 8.03
CA GLY A 9 1.77 -3.28 7.19
C GLY A 9 3.19 -2.94 6.76
N ILE A 10 3.73 -3.76 5.86
CA ILE A 10 5.08 -3.62 5.31
C ILE A 10 5.08 -3.82 3.79
N ILE A 11 5.95 -3.07 3.11
CA ILE A 11 6.24 -3.21 1.69
C ILE A 11 7.50 -4.05 1.51
N THR A 12 7.44 -5.09 0.69
CA THR A 12 8.61 -5.88 0.30
C THR A 12 8.78 -5.85 -1.22
N LYS A 13 9.99 -5.56 -1.69
CA LYS A 13 10.31 -5.58 -3.12
C LYS A 13 10.61 -7.01 -3.55
N VAL A 14 9.91 -7.51 -4.58
CA VAL A 14 10.06 -8.88 -5.07
C VAL A 14 10.28 -8.85 -6.59
N ALA A 15 11.52 -9.08 -7.02
CA ALA A 15 11.93 -9.09 -8.43
C ALA A 15 11.37 -7.90 -9.27
N ASN A 16 10.29 -8.13 -10.02
CA ASN A 16 9.63 -7.15 -10.90
C ASN A 16 8.28 -6.63 -10.35
N LYS A 17 7.99 -6.86 -9.08
CA LYS A 17 6.77 -6.48 -8.37
C LYS A 17 7.12 -5.96 -6.97
N SER A 18 6.09 -5.53 -6.26
CA SER A 18 6.17 -5.30 -4.81
C SER A 18 5.00 -6.00 -4.13
N GLU A 19 5.20 -6.41 -2.89
CA GLU A 19 4.19 -7.01 -2.05
C GLU A 19 3.91 -6.11 -0.86
N ILE A 20 2.63 -5.99 -0.51
CA ILE A 20 2.17 -5.28 0.67
C ILE A 20 1.48 -6.30 1.58
N LEU A 21 2.06 -6.55 2.74
CA LEU A 21 1.44 -7.36 3.77
C LEU A 21 0.76 -6.42 4.77
N ILE A 22 -0.57 -6.49 4.88
CA ILE A 22 -1.35 -5.77 5.90
C ILE A 22 -1.44 -6.64 7.16
N TYR A 23 -1.12 -6.09 8.33
CA TYR A 23 -1.22 -6.85 9.58
C TYR A 23 -2.67 -7.18 9.92
N SER A 24 -2.89 -8.33 10.57
CA SER A 24 -4.24 -8.85 10.83
C SER A 24 -5.13 -7.89 11.62
N ASP A 25 -4.54 -7.09 12.51
CA ASP A 25 -5.28 -6.08 13.30
C ASP A 25 -5.93 -5.00 12.41
N PHE A 26 -5.48 -4.87 11.16
CA PHE A 26 -5.96 -3.92 10.16
C PHE A 26 -6.71 -4.59 9.00
N GLU A 27 -7.28 -5.78 9.20
CA GLU A 27 -8.07 -6.51 8.18
C GLU A 27 -9.17 -5.63 7.55
N GLN A 28 -9.71 -4.67 8.29
CA GLN A 28 -10.72 -3.73 7.80
C GLN A 28 -10.25 -2.95 6.55
N VAL A 29 -8.95 -2.66 6.41
CA VAL A 29 -8.38 -2.03 5.21
C VAL A 29 -8.61 -2.89 3.97
N ILE A 30 -8.39 -4.20 4.09
CA ILE A 30 -8.64 -5.16 3.01
C ILE A 30 -10.13 -5.23 2.69
N ARG A 31 -11.00 -5.31 3.71
CA ARG A 31 -12.46 -5.32 3.52
C ARG A 31 -12.96 -4.06 2.80
N ASN A 32 -12.37 -2.90 3.09
CA ASN A 32 -12.70 -1.64 2.43
C ASN A 32 -12.30 -1.62 0.94
N ILE A 33 -11.19 -2.28 0.58
CA ILE A 33 -10.77 -2.43 -0.82
C ILE A 33 -11.74 -3.37 -1.55
N VAL A 34 -12.03 -4.55 -0.97
CA VAL A 34 -12.88 -5.56 -1.62
C VAL A 34 -14.33 -5.09 -1.76
N SER A 35 -14.90 -4.48 -0.72
CA SER A 35 -16.31 -4.03 -0.70
C SER A 35 -16.65 -3.02 -1.80
N LYS A 36 -15.67 -2.25 -2.28
CA LYS A 36 -15.87 -1.22 -3.31
C LYS A 36 -15.85 -1.76 -4.74
N ILE A 37 -15.29 -2.95 -4.98
CA ILE A 37 -15.07 -3.49 -6.33
C ILE A 37 -15.82 -4.81 -6.54
N GLY A 38 -16.13 -5.54 -5.46
CA GLY A 38 -16.60 -6.92 -5.51
C GLY A 38 -15.44 -7.91 -5.47
N GLU A 39 -15.68 -9.08 -4.89
CA GLU A 39 -14.67 -10.12 -4.73
C GLU A 39 -14.22 -10.70 -6.09
N GLY A 40 -12.92 -10.71 -6.34
CA GLY A 40 -12.31 -11.23 -7.56
C GLY A 40 -12.10 -10.19 -8.67
N ALA A 41 -12.69 -8.99 -8.55
CA ALA A 41 -12.58 -7.91 -9.54
C ALA A 41 -11.49 -6.87 -9.20
N GLU A 42 -10.73 -7.09 -8.12
CA GLU A 42 -9.70 -6.18 -7.64
C GLU A 42 -8.44 -6.11 -8.52
N LYS A 43 -8.22 -7.11 -9.37
CA LYS A 43 -7.07 -7.16 -10.26
C LYS A 43 -7.16 -6.06 -11.33
N GLY A 44 -6.05 -5.35 -11.53
CA GLY A 44 -5.95 -4.23 -12.47
C GLY A 44 -6.34 -2.88 -11.88
N GLN A 45 -6.94 -2.87 -10.68
CA GLN A 45 -7.34 -1.63 -10.01
C GLN A 45 -6.11 -0.85 -9.53
N LYS A 46 -6.26 0.47 -9.47
CA LYS A 46 -5.21 1.36 -8.96
C LYS A 46 -5.36 1.53 -7.46
N LEU A 47 -4.25 1.40 -6.75
CA LEU A 47 -4.15 1.65 -5.32
C LEU A 47 -3.32 2.91 -5.09
N LEU A 48 -3.72 3.70 -4.11
CA LEU A 48 -2.90 4.71 -3.45
C LEU A 48 -2.33 4.08 -2.19
N VAL A 49 -1.00 3.92 -2.19
CA VAL A 49 -0.26 3.35 -1.06
C VAL A 49 0.44 4.49 -0.34
N VAL A 50 0.06 4.72 0.92
CA VAL A 50 0.72 5.69 1.80
C VAL A 50 1.74 4.93 2.63
N HIS A 51 3.02 5.26 2.49
CA HIS A 51 4.10 4.60 3.20
C HIS A 51 5.12 5.60 3.72
N LYS A 52 5.97 5.17 4.66
CA LYS A 52 7.06 6.02 5.13
C LYS A 52 7.97 6.40 3.96
N ASN A 53 8.36 7.66 3.93
CA ASN A 53 9.35 8.14 2.98
C ASN A 53 10.75 7.87 3.54
N ASN A 54 11.24 6.65 3.35
CA ASN A 54 12.62 6.28 3.71
C ASN A 54 13.64 6.70 2.64
N ASN A 55 13.18 7.30 1.53
CA ASN A 55 14.04 7.70 0.44
C ASN A 55 14.78 9.01 0.78
N GLN A 56 15.96 8.87 1.38
CA GLN A 56 16.84 9.98 1.78
C GLN A 56 17.20 10.95 0.65
N LYS A 57 16.92 10.60 -0.61
CA LYS A 57 17.15 11.47 -1.77
C LYS A 57 16.04 12.51 -1.97
N GLN A 58 14.85 12.32 -1.41
CA GLN A 58 13.75 13.29 -1.46
C GLN A 58 13.72 14.08 -0.15
N ALA A 59 14.43 15.21 -0.15
CA ALA A 59 14.56 16.11 0.99
C ALA A 59 13.48 17.21 1.00
N ASP A 60 12.24 16.89 0.64
CA ASP A 60 11.13 17.83 0.77
C ASP A 60 10.64 17.98 2.23
N GLY A 61 11.20 17.16 3.14
CA GLY A 61 10.89 17.17 4.56
C GLY A 61 9.65 16.35 4.93
N HIS A 62 9.00 15.69 3.97
CA HIS A 62 7.84 14.85 4.22
C HIS A 62 8.24 13.46 4.69
N GLN A 63 7.68 13.02 5.83
CA GLN A 63 7.95 11.72 6.44
C GLN A 63 7.17 10.56 5.78
N VAL A 64 6.22 10.88 4.89
CA VAL A 64 5.34 9.94 4.20
C VAL A 64 5.31 10.26 2.71
N GLN A 65 5.15 9.22 1.91
CA GLN A 65 5.00 9.29 0.46
C GLN A 65 3.72 8.57 0.05
N VAL A 66 3.06 9.09 -0.98
CA VAL A 66 1.92 8.43 -1.63
C VAL A 66 2.38 7.90 -2.99
N THR A 67 2.24 6.60 -3.18
CA THR A 67 2.60 5.93 -4.44
C THR A 67 1.38 5.28 -5.06
N LYS A 68 1.10 5.61 -6.33
CA LYS A 68 0.06 4.97 -7.13
C LYS A 68 0.60 3.69 -7.75
N ALA A 69 -0.05 2.55 -7.50
CA ALA A 69 0.37 1.25 -8.02
C ALA A 69 -0.82 0.44 -8.54
N THR A 70 -0.58 -0.49 -9.46
CA THR A 70 -1.62 -1.41 -9.96
C THR A 70 -1.66 -2.65 -9.08
N LEU A 71 -2.84 -3.03 -8.58
CA LEU A 71 -3.05 -4.32 -7.91
C LEU A 71 -3.02 -5.46 -8.93
N LEU A 72 -2.09 -6.38 -8.79
CA LEU A 72 -1.88 -7.49 -9.71
C LEU A 72 -2.53 -8.79 -9.22
N GLU A 73 -2.53 -8.99 -7.90
CA GLU A 73 -3.07 -10.16 -7.23
C GLU A 73 -3.33 -9.84 -5.75
N ARG A 74 -4.33 -10.49 -5.15
CA ARG A 74 -4.57 -10.46 -3.70
C ARG A 74 -4.70 -11.89 -3.18
N LYS A 75 -4.06 -12.17 -2.04
CA LYS A 75 -4.19 -13.41 -1.27
C LYS A 75 -4.40 -13.08 0.20
N GLY A 76 -5.66 -13.09 0.64
CA GLY A 76 -6.00 -12.66 2.00
C GLY A 76 -5.58 -11.21 2.25
N ASN A 77 -4.64 -11.01 3.18
CA ASN A 77 -4.05 -9.72 3.57
C ASN A 77 -2.76 -9.36 2.81
N LEU A 78 -2.34 -10.18 1.84
CA LEU A 78 -1.21 -9.92 0.96
C LEU A 78 -1.70 -9.31 -0.36
N LEU A 79 -1.21 -8.12 -0.70
CA LEU A 79 -1.47 -7.43 -1.96
C LEU A 79 -0.19 -7.43 -2.81
N THR A 80 -0.22 -8.11 -3.95
CA THR A 80 0.87 -8.03 -4.93
C THR A 80 0.57 -6.89 -5.91
N ILE A 81 1.45 -5.91 -5.99
CA ILE A 81 1.30 -4.69 -6.80
C ILE A 81 2.40 -4.56 -7.85
N SER A 82 2.18 -3.68 -8.84
CA SER A 82 3.23 -3.25 -9.76
C SER A 82 4.43 -2.70 -8.99
N LYS A 83 5.64 -2.93 -9.52
CA LYS A 83 6.89 -2.48 -8.88
C LYS A 83 6.84 -1.01 -8.48
N ILE A 84 7.16 -0.75 -7.22
CA ILE A 84 7.39 0.58 -6.66
C ILE A 84 8.80 0.67 -6.07
N GLU A 85 9.34 1.87 -5.94
CA GLU A 85 10.66 2.10 -5.34
C GLU A 85 10.54 2.30 -3.81
N ALA A 86 10.03 1.26 -3.14
CA ALA A 86 9.92 1.13 -1.69
C ALA A 86 10.25 -0.32 -1.29
N ASN A 87 11.03 -0.50 -0.22
CA ASN A 87 11.42 -1.81 0.30
C ASN A 87 11.65 -1.74 1.80
N GLU A 88 11.06 -2.68 2.54
CA GLU A 88 11.03 -2.69 4.01
C GLU A 88 10.38 -1.42 4.60
N ASP A 89 9.60 -0.71 3.79
CA ASP A 89 8.89 0.49 4.19
C ASP A 89 7.63 0.13 4.95
N SER A 90 7.40 0.83 6.06
CA SER A 90 6.14 0.75 6.79
C SER A 90 5.00 1.35 5.96
N VAL A 91 3.91 0.60 5.84
CA VAL A 91 2.65 1.08 5.26
C VAL A 91 1.85 1.79 6.33
N ILE A 92 1.31 2.96 5.98
CA ILE A 92 0.47 3.78 6.85
C ILE A 92 -1.00 3.67 6.45
N ASP A 93 -1.29 3.64 5.14
CA ASP A 93 -2.65 3.48 4.61
C ASP A 93 -2.63 2.90 3.19
N VAL A 94 -3.69 2.21 2.80
CA VAL A 94 -3.90 1.72 1.43
C VAL A 94 -5.33 1.97 1.03
N ARG A 95 -5.53 2.65 -0.11
CA ARG A 95 -6.85 2.98 -0.64
C ARG A 95 -6.95 2.63 -2.11
N LEU A 96 -8.18 2.38 -2.54
CA LEU A 96 -8.49 2.42 -3.96
C LEU A 96 -8.38 3.83 -4.49
N ASP A 97 -7.75 3.94 -5.64
CA ASP A 97 -7.82 5.16 -6.43
C ASP A 97 -9.12 5.18 -7.22
N LEU A 98 -10.08 5.98 -6.75
CA LEU A 98 -11.39 6.14 -7.37
C LEU A 98 -11.40 7.29 -8.39
N THR A 99 -10.26 7.90 -8.69
CA THR A 99 -10.20 8.93 -9.74
C THR A 99 -10.30 8.29 -11.11
N ALA A 100 -11.36 8.67 -11.83
CA ALA A 100 -11.66 8.28 -13.22
C ALA A 100 -10.64 8.88 -14.20
#